data_AF-A0A090YZC6-F1
#
_entry.id   AF-A0A090YZC6-F1
#
_cell.length_a   1.000
_cell.length_b   1.000
_cell.length_c   1.000
_cell.angle_alpha   90.00
_cell.angle_beta   90.00
_cell.angle_gamma   90.00
#
_symmetry.space_group_name_H-M   'P 1'
#
loop_
_entity.id
_entity.type
_entity.pdbx_description
1 polymer ?
#
loop_
_entity_poly.entity_id
_entity_poly.type
_entity_poly.pdbx_seq_one_letter_code
_entity_poly.pdbx_strand_id
1 'polypeptide(L)'
;MTNYKDIYMLTSADVEGGYRYAGKIYTLSEAKADELIKEGQAKHPYNSSENHWREKAEKLGEDFDKEIEAIRSNERLTDEARQEDIKSLIEKFDKEYNLTQYLYTKSIDEGLESAKRIEGIAPLKAVNQFDAEKVRQEVGVMMSELIMANDFTEAVSYLERKVEVSDREIARELLSRFVTIKSQLDELNQGDSVARAMSNTKVRSLYEDLKRTAADEKQVEASSKIALYSALRDHRNDITWKWRQKKIAMETAKKRSL
;
A
#
# COMPACT_ATOMS: atom_id res chain seq x y z
N MET A 1 -9.80 27.28 -10.37
CA MET A 1 -8.69 26.44 -9.89
C MET A 1 -9.04 25.00 -10.17
N THR A 2 -8.16 24.23 -10.80
CA THR A 2 -8.39 22.80 -10.99
C THR A 2 -8.13 22.12 -9.65
N ASN A 3 -9.17 21.55 -9.05
CA ASN A 3 -9.01 20.74 -7.84
C ASN A 3 -8.31 19.43 -8.21
N TYR A 4 -7.35 19.04 -7.38
CA TYR A 4 -6.62 17.79 -7.54
C TYR A 4 -6.99 16.84 -6.40
N LYS A 5 -7.15 15.56 -6.71
CA LYS A 5 -7.38 14.48 -5.75
C LYS A 5 -6.28 13.44 -5.86
N ASP A 6 -5.85 12.93 -4.72
CA ASP A 6 -4.97 11.78 -4.66
C ASP A 6 -5.83 10.51 -4.79
N ILE A 7 -5.44 9.59 -5.67
CA ILE A 7 -6.10 8.29 -5.89
C ILE A 7 -5.10 7.15 -5.76
N TYR A 8 -5.54 6.00 -5.24
CA TYR A 8 -4.79 4.74 -5.25
C TYR A 8 -5.20 3.88 -6.45
N MET A 9 -4.26 3.56 -7.32
CA MET A 9 -4.53 2.74 -8.51
C MET A 9 -4.66 1.26 -8.13
N LEU A 10 -5.80 0.64 -8.47
CA LEU A 10 -6.05 -0.79 -8.30
C LEU A 10 -5.52 -1.60 -9.48
N THR A 11 -5.58 -1.03 -10.68
CA THR A 11 -5.07 -1.63 -11.91
C THR A 11 -4.12 -0.67 -12.61
N SER A 12 -3.23 -1.19 -13.45
CA SER A 12 -2.34 -0.33 -14.25
C SER A 12 -3.07 0.15 -15.49
N ALA A 13 -2.95 1.43 -15.82
CA ALA A 13 -3.68 2.03 -16.94
C ALA A 13 -2.92 3.24 -17.52
N ASP A 14 -3.14 3.52 -18.80
CA ASP A 14 -2.72 4.78 -19.41
C ASP A 14 -3.71 5.89 -19.05
N VAL A 15 -3.22 6.90 -18.34
CA VAL A 15 -4.03 8.01 -17.82
C VAL A 15 -3.38 9.33 -18.22
N GLU A 16 -4.13 10.17 -18.95
CA GLU A 16 -3.69 11.50 -19.39
C GLU A 16 -2.35 11.46 -20.16
N GLY A 17 -2.16 10.44 -21.00
CA GLY A 17 -0.95 10.29 -21.83
C GLY A 17 0.28 9.76 -21.10
N GLY A 18 0.12 9.28 -19.86
CA GLY A 18 1.19 8.61 -19.10
C GLY A 18 0.72 7.33 -18.41
N TYR A 19 1.61 6.34 -18.39
CA TYR A 19 1.33 5.04 -17.75
C TYR A 19 1.33 5.18 -16.21
N ARG A 20 0.27 4.68 -15.58
CA ARG A 20 0.10 4.65 -14.12
C ARG A 20 0.11 3.22 -13.65
N TYR A 21 0.97 2.91 -12.67
CA TYR A 21 1.15 1.57 -12.15
C TYR A 21 0.15 1.28 -11.02
N ALA A 22 -0.39 0.06 -11.01
CA ALA A 22 -1.16 -0.45 -9.88
C ALA A 22 -0.34 -0.40 -8.58
N GLY A 23 -1.02 -0.20 -7.44
CA GLY A 23 -0.39 -0.16 -6.13
C GLY A 23 0.34 1.14 -5.81
N LYS A 24 0.22 2.17 -6.66
CA LYS A 24 0.79 3.50 -6.42
C LYS A 24 -0.32 4.54 -6.28
N ILE A 25 0.00 5.62 -5.56
CA ILE A 25 -0.87 6.78 -5.43
C ILE A 25 -0.42 7.82 -6.46
N TYR A 26 -1.39 8.51 -7.05
CA TYR A 26 -1.15 9.62 -7.97
C TYR A 26 -2.09 10.78 -7.65
N THR A 27 -1.59 11.99 -7.82
CA THR A 27 -2.39 13.22 -7.78
C THR A 27 -2.91 13.54 -9.18
N LEU A 28 -4.23 13.50 -9.39
CA LEU A 28 -4.89 13.79 -10.67
C LEU A 28 -5.96 14.87 -10.52
N SER A 29 -6.45 15.39 -11.63
CA SER A 29 -7.62 16.27 -11.63
C SER A 29 -8.82 15.57 -11.00
N GLU A 30 -9.66 16.32 -10.28
CA GLU A 30 -10.85 15.78 -9.61
C GLU A 30 -11.77 15.00 -10.57
N ALA A 31 -12.00 15.54 -11.78
CA ALA A 31 -12.80 14.87 -12.80
C ALA A 31 -12.23 13.51 -13.21
N LYS A 32 -10.91 13.41 -13.45
CA LYS A 32 -10.28 12.16 -13.86
C LYS A 32 -10.18 11.16 -12.71
N ALA A 33 -9.93 11.64 -11.50
CA ALA A 33 -9.94 10.83 -10.30
C ALA A 33 -11.30 10.15 -10.09
N ASP A 34 -12.39 10.93 -10.20
CA ASP A 34 -13.75 10.42 -9.99
C ASP A 34 -14.16 9.44 -11.12
N GLU A 35 -13.73 9.68 -12.37
CA GLU A 35 -13.89 8.76 -13.50
C GLU A 35 -13.24 7.39 -13.22
N LEU A 36 -11.95 7.38 -12.84
CA LEU A 36 -11.21 6.15 -12.57
C LEU A 36 -11.77 5.36 -11.37
N ILE A 37 -12.30 6.08 -10.36
CA ILE A 37 -12.98 5.45 -9.22
C ILE A 37 -14.29 4.80 -9.66
N LYS A 38 -15.07 5.49 -10.50
CA LYS A 38 -16.34 4.97 -11.04
C LYS A 38 -16.13 3.75 -11.93
N GLU A 39 -15.03 3.71 -12.68
CA GLU A 39 -14.62 2.56 -13.50
C GLU A 39 -14.04 1.40 -12.69
N GLY A 40 -13.87 1.56 -11.36
CA GLY A 40 -13.27 0.54 -10.49
C GLY A 40 -11.76 0.37 -10.69
N GLN A 41 -11.11 1.27 -11.41
CA GLN A 41 -9.66 1.23 -11.66
C GLN A 41 -8.85 1.86 -10.52
N ALA A 42 -9.49 2.68 -9.70
CA ALA A 42 -8.87 3.35 -8.56
C ALA A 42 -9.82 3.43 -7.34
N LYS A 43 -9.27 3.78 -6.18
CA LYS A 43 -10.04 4.09 -4.97
C LYS A 43 -9.44 5.27 -4.20
N HIS A 44 -10.22 5.82 -3.27
CA HIS A 44 -9.71 6.82 -2.34
C HIS A 44 -8.63 6.21 -1.43
N PRO A 45 -7.46 6.87 -1.29
CA PRO A 45 -6.33 6.29 -0.58
C PRO A 45 -6.40 6.49 0.94
N TYR A 46 -7.19 7.45 1.42
CA TYR A 46 -7.22 7.86 2.83
C TYR A 46 -8.49 7.36 3.52
N ASN A 47 -8.33 6.88 4.76
CA ASN A 47 -9.45 6.68 5.66
C ASN A 47 -9.78 7.98 6.41
N SER A 48 -10.79 7.93 7.30
CA SER A 48 -11.24 9.08 8.08
C SER A 48 -10.14 9.74 8.93
N SER A 49 -9.24 8.95 9.53
CA SER A 49 -8.18 9.45 10.39
C SER A 49 -7.06 10.11 9.60
N GLU A 50 -6.62 9.52 8.49
CA GLU A 50 -5.58 10.16 7.65
C GLU A 50 -6.10 11.44 7.00
N ASN A 51 -7.37 11.45 6.55
CA ASN A 51 -7.98 12.67 6.01
C ASN A 51 -8.09 13.76 7.07
N HIS A 52 -8.49 13.43 8.30
CA HIS A 52 -8.56 14.41 9.39
C HIS A 52 -7.23 15.15 9.59
N TRP A 53 -6.10 14.44 9.59
CA TRP A 53 -4.79 15.08 9.76
C TRP A 53 -4.37 15.92 8.55
N ARG A 54 -4.74 15.50 7.33
CA ARG A 54 -4.51 16.29 6.10
C ARG A 54 -5.31 17.60 6.13
N GLU A 55 -6.60 17.53 6.43
CA GLU A 55 -7.47 18.71 6.56
C GLU A 55 -6.98 19.64 7.67
N LYS A 56 -6.52 19.08 8.80
CA LYS A 56 -5.91 19.88 9.87
C LYS A 56 -4.66 20.63 9.38
N ALA A 57 -3.79 19.98 8.61
CA ALA A 57 -2.61 20.64 8.05
C ALA A 57 -2.96 21.74 7.06
N GLU A 58 -4.02 21.56 6.25
CA GLU A 58 -4.52 22.60 5.34
C GLU A 58 -5.07 23.79 6.11
N LYS A 59 -5.89 23.53 7.15
CA LYS A 59 -6.44 24.57 8.01
C LYS A 59 -5.36 25.36 8.76
N LEU A 60 -4.31 24.70 9.25
CA LEU A 60 -3.14 25.39 9.82
C LEU A 60 -2.50 26.36 8.81
N GLY A 61 -2.56 26.06 7.51
CA GLY A 61 -2.05 26.94 6.46
C GLY A 61 -2.87 28.22 6.36
N GLU A 62 -4.19 28.06 6.32
CA GLU A 62 -5.14 29.18 6.28
C GLU A 62 -5.08 30.05 7.53
N ASP A 63 -4.99 29.43 8.71
CA ASP A 63 -4.91 30.14 9.99
C ASP A 63 -3.59 30.91 10.10
N PHE A 64 -2.48 30.33 9.64
CA PHE A 64 -1.21 31.05 9.55
C PHE A 64 -1.28 32.24 8.59
N ASP A 65 -1.91 32.08 7.41
CA ASP A 65 -2.07 33.18 6.44
C ASP A 65 -2.90 34.34 6.99
N LYS A 66 -3.93 34.04 7.79
CA LYS A 66 -4.71 35.07 8.48
C LYS A 66 -3.91 35.76 9.58
N GLU A 67 -3.22 35.01 10.43
CA GLU A 67 -2.44 35.57 11.54
C GLU A 67 -1.24 36.39 11.03
N ILE A 68 -0.54 35.96 9.96
CA ILE A 68 0.57 36.73 9.40
C ILE A 68 0.12 38.04 8.76
N GLU A 69 -1.02 38.04 8.06
CA GLU A 69 -1.56 39.24 7.45
C GLU A 69 -2.02 40.24 8.52
N ALA A 70 -2.61 39.75 9.62
CA ALA A 70 -2.96 40.58 10.77
C ALA A 70 -1.74 41.26 11.42
N ILE A 71 -0.59 40.58 11.48
CA ILE A 71 0.66 41.20 11.98
C ILE A 71 1.19 42.23 10.98
N ARG A 72 1.19 41.90 9.69
CA ARG A 72 1.73 42.79 8.64
C ARG A 72 0.91 44.08 8.45
N SER A 73 -0.41 43.98 8.56
CA SER A 73 -1.33 45.13 8.40
C SER A 73 -1.48 45.96 9.67
N ASN A 74 -0.87 45.56 10.79
CA ASN A 74 -0.96 46.30 12.04
C ASN A 74 -0.01 47.51 12.06
N GLU A 75 -0.57 48.69 11.76
CA GLU A 75 0.14 49.97 11.76
C GLU A 75 0.71 50.40 13.13
N ARG A 76 0.23 49.79 14.23
CA ARG A 76 0.72 50.12 15.58
C ARG A 76 2.05 49.46 15.91
N LEU A 77 2.46 48.45 15.14
CA LEU A 77 3.71 47.72 15.38
C LEU A 77 4.86 48.37 14.62
N THR A 78 5.99 48.53 15.31
CA THR A 78 7.27 48.86 14.67
C THR A 78 7.74 47.70 13.80
N ASP A 79 8.67 47.96 12.88
CA ASP A 79 9.24 46.91 12.02
C ASP A 79 9.90 45.79 12.84
N GLU A 80 10.56 46.15 13.95
CA GLU A 80 11.18 45.22 14.88
C GLU A 80 10.15 44.33 15.59
N ALA A 81 9.07 44.93 16.12
CA ALA A 81 7.99 44.20 16.77
C ALA A 81 7.27 43.26 15.79
N ARG A 82 7.03 43.70 14.54
CA ARG A 82 6.46 42.84 13.49
C ARG A 82 7.35 41.64 13.20
N GLN A 83 8.67 41.81 13.16
CA GLN A 83 9.59 40.70 12.92
C GLN A 83 9.61 39.70 14.09
N GLU A 84 9.55 40.17 15.33
CA GLU A 84 9.49 39.32 16.52
C GLU A 84 8.17 38.54 16.60
N ASP A 85 7.04 39.20 16.32
CA ASP A 85 5.73 38.56 16.26
C ASP A 85 5.66 37.50 15.14
N ILE A 86 6.16 37.82 13.94
CA ILE A 86 6.23 36.85 12.83
C ILE A 86 7.12 35.66 13.20
N LYS A 87 8.25 35.88 13.88
CA LYS A 87 9.13 34.79 14.31
C LYS A 87 8.42 33.88 15.33
N SER A 88 7.76 34.48 16.32
CA SER A 88 6.98 33.75 17.33
C SER A 88 5.82 32.97 16.70
N LEU A 89 5.16 33.56 15.70
CA LEU A 89 4.11 32.91 14.92
C LEU A 89 4.65 31.69 14.15
N ILE A 90 5.80 31.84 13.50
CA ILE A 90 6.47 30.73 12.79
C ILE A 90 6.77 29.59 13.78
N GLU A 91 7.35 29.89 14.95
CA GLU A 91 7.68 28.87 15.95
C GLU A 91 6.44 28.15 16.52
N LYS A 92 5.34 28.87 16.74
CA LYS A 92 4.04 28.31 17.14
C LYS A 92 3.53 27.31 16.10
N PHE A 93 3.41 27.74 14.85
CA PHE A 93 2.88 26.88 13.78
C PHE A 93 3.84 25.73 13.46
N ASP A 94 5.15 25.92 13.56
CA ASP A 94 6.13 24.84 13.35
C ASP A 94 5.90 23.68 14.33
N LYS A 95 5.63 23.98 15.60
CA LYS A 95 5.27 22.96 16.61
C LYS A 95 3.97 22.24 16.25
N GLU A 96 2.95 22.97 15.83
CA GLU A 96 1.64 22.39 15.46
C GLU A 96 1.70 21.52 14.20
N TYR A 97 2.44 21.97 13.18
CA TYR A 97 2.70 21.18 11.97
C TYR A 97 3.52 19.93 12.29
N ASN A 98 4.56 20.02 13.12
CA ASN A 98 5.36 18.87 13.53
C ASN A 98 4.51 17.83 14.29
N LEU A 99 3.64 18.27 15.20
CA LEU A 99 2.71 17.38 15.89
C LEU A 99 1.72 16.73 14.93
N THR A 100 1.15 17.51 14.00
CA THR A 100 0.18 17.01 13.01
C THR A 100 0.84 15.99 12.07
N GLN A 101 2.06 16.26 11.62
CA GLN A 101 2.87 15.32 10.83
C GLN A 101 3.16 14.03 11.60
N TYR A 102 3.57 14.14 12.87
CA TYR A 102 3.84 12.99 13.71
C TYR A 102 2.60 12.09 13.86
N LEU A 103 1.44 12.69 14.15
CA LEU A 103 0.18 11.95 14.31
C LEU A 103 -0.30 11.31 13.00
N TYR A 104 -0.11 12.00 11.87
CA TYR A 104 -0.39 11.44 10.55
C TYR A 104 0.49 10.23 10.24
N THR A 105 1.82 10.35 10.41
CA THR A 105 2.74 9.23 10.18
C THR A 105 2.44 8.06 11.12
N LYS A 106 2.17 8.35 12.40
CA LYS A 106 1.77 7.34 13.39
C LYS A 106 0.49 6.60 12.98
N SER A 107 -0.52 7.30 12.46
CA SER A 107 -1.76 6.68 11.95
C SER A 107 -1.49 5.68 10.83
N ILE A 108 -0.61 6.05 9.88
CA ILE A 108 -0.22 5.17 8.77
C ILE A 108 0.55 3.95 9.30
N ASP A 109 1.51 4.15 10.22
CA ASP A 109 2.31 3.07 10.77
C ASP A 109 1.47 2.10 11.60
N GLU A 110 0.57 2.60 12.46
CA GLU A 110 -0.37 1.77 13.23
C GLU A 110 -1.32 1.00 12.30
N GLY A 111 -1.81 1.63 11.24
CA GLY A 111 -2.63 0.99 10.20
C GLY A 111 -1.88 -0.15 9.50
N LEU A 112 -0.62 0.09 9.14
CA LEU A 112 0.26 -0.90 8.50
C LEU A 112 0.56 -2.08 9.44
N GLU A 113 0.90 -1.81 10.70
CA GLU A 113 1.17 -2.85 11.69
C GLU A 113 -0.06 -3.69 11.99
N SER A 114 -1.22 -3.06 12.13
CA SER A 114 -2.50 -3.75 12.32
C SER A 114 -2.82 -4.66 11.13
N ALA A 115 -2.66 -4.17 9.90
CA ALA A 115 -2.90 -4.95 8.69
C ALA A 115 -1.92 -6.14 8.58
N LYS A 116 -0.63 -5.95 8.85
CA LYS A 116 0.36 -7.04 8.90
C LYS A 116 0.03 -8.10 9.96
N ARG A 117 -0.43 -7.65 11.13
CA ARG A 117 -0.87 -8.53 12.20
C ARG A 117 -2.09 -9.35 11.78
N ILE A 118 -3.07 -8.74 11.11
CA ILE A 118 -4.25 -9.45 10.59
C ILE A 118 -3.84 -10.45 9.50
N GLU A 119 -3.01 -10.05 8.53
CA GLU A 119 -2.51 -10.93 7.47
C GLU A 119 -1.82 -12.18 8.05
N GLY A 120 -1.00 -12.00 9.08
CA GLY A 120 -0.29 -13.09 9.76
C GLY A 120 -1.14 -13.97 10.68
N ILE A 121 -2.25 -13.46 11.25
CA ILE A 121 -3.08 -14.19 12.23
C ILE A 121 -4.37 -14.75 11.62
N ALA A 122 -4.90 -14.16 10.55
CA ALA A 122 -6.10 -14.63 9.88
C ALA A 122 -6.06 -16.11 9.44
N PRO A 123 -4.93 -16.73 9.02
CA PRO A 123 -4.94 -18.15 8.67
C PRO A 123 -5.12 -19.05 9.91
N LEU A 124 -4.85 -18.55 11.12
CA LEU A 124 -4.95 -19.32 12.37
C LEU A 124 -6.35 -19.28 13.02
N LYS A 125 -7.21 -18.35 12.60
CA LYS A 125 -8.55 -18.14 13.17
C LYS A 125 -9.71 -18.57 12.27
N ALA A 126 -9.41 -19.14 11.10
CA ALA A 126 -10.45 -19.66 10.21
C ALA A 126 -11.10 -20.89 10.86
N VAL A 127 -12.17 -20.68 11.61
CA VAL A 127 -13.04 -21.74 12.12
C VAL A 127 -13.91 -22.20 10.95
N ASN A 128 -13.35 -23.05 10.10
CA ASN A 128 -14.13 -23.77 9.12
C ASN A 128 -14.48 -25.15 9.71
N GLN A 129 -15.77 -25.49 9.74
CA GLN A 129 -16.21 -26.87 9.86
C GLN A 129 -15.89 -27.57 8.55
N PHE A 130 -14.64 -28.00 8.38
CA PHE A 130 -14.23 -28.83 7.25
C PHE A 130 -13.82 -30.21 7.73
N ASP A 131 -14.03 -31.20 6.87
CA ASP A 131 -13.54 -32.56 7.11
C ASP A 131 -12.04 -32.60 6.80
N ALA A 132 -11.23 -32.51 7.85
CA ALA A 132 -9.77 -32.53 7.75
C ALA A 132 -9.24 -33.86 7.20
N GLU A 133 -10.00 -34.95 7.29
CA GLU A 133 -9.60 -36.22 6.72
C GLU A 133 -9.83 -36.23 5.21
N LYS A 134 -10.97 -35.73 4.75
CA LYS A 134 -11.24 -35.58 3.31
C LYS A 134 -10.21 -34.68 2.63
N VAL A 135 -9.88 -33.54 3.23
CA VAL A 135 -8.84 -32.63 2.70
C VAL A 135 -7.48 -33.33 2.61
N ARG A 136 -7.08 -34.07 3.65
CA ARG A 136 -5.81 -34.82 3.65
C ARG A 136 -5.80 -35.94 2.61
N GLN A 137 -6.92 -36.63 2.41
CA GLN A 137 -7.04 -37.66 1.38
C GLN A 137 -6.92 -37.07 -0.02
N GLU A 138 -7.63 -35.98 -0.32
CA GLU A 138 -7.57 -35.33 -1.63
C GLU A 138 -6.17 -34.77 -1.92
N VAL A 139 -5.52 -34.10 -0.94
CA VAL A 139 -4.12 -33.67 -1.10
C VAL A 139 -3.18 -34.86 -1.23
N GLY A 140 -3.43 -35.96 -0.51
CA GLY A 140 -2.68 -37.20 -0.65
C GLY A 140 -2.71 -37.73 -2.09
N VAL A 141 -3.89 -37.77 -2.70
CA VAL A 141 -4.05 -38.17 -4.12
C VAL A 141 -3.29 -37.22 -5.04
N MET A 142 -3.42 -35.90 -4.85
CA MET A 142 -2.70 -34.92 -5.67
C MET A 142 -1.19 -35.05 -5.56
N MET A 143 -0.67 -35.32 -4.36
CA MET A 143 0.76 -35.57 -4.14
C MET A 143 1.21 -36.87 -4.78
N SER A 144 0.40 -37.93 -4.75
CA SER A 144 0.70 -39.18 -5.45
C SER A 144 0.73 -38.97 -6.97
N GLU A 145 -0.24 -38.25 -7.55
CA GLU A 145 -0.26 -37.93 -8.97
C GLU A 145 0.94 -37.04 -9.38
N LEU A 146 1.37 -36.13 -8.50
CA LEU A 146 2.60 -35.35 -8.69
C LEU A 146 3.85 -36.26 -8.74
N ILE A 147 3.98 -37.19 -7.80
CA ILE A 147 5.13 -38.12 -7.74
C ILE A 147 5.15 -39.04 -8.96
N MET A 148 3.98 -39.39 -9.51
CA MET A 148 3.85 -40.25 -10.69
C MET A 148 3.96 -39.49 -12.02
N ALA A 149 4.08 -38.16 -12.01
CA ALA A 149 4.22 -37.37 -13.23
C ALA A 149 5.52 -37.73 -13.97
N ASN A 150 5.46 -37.80 -15.31
CA ASN A 150 6.61 -38.26 -16.10
C ASN A 150 7.67 -37.18 -16.28
N ASP A 151 7.26 -35.91 -16.26
CA ASP A 151 8.16 -34.77 -16.40
C ASP A 151 7.66 -33.52 -15.65
N PHE A 152 8.55 -32.54 -15.53
CA PHE A 152 8.28 -31.27 -14.85
C PHE A 152 7.09 -30.51 -15.46
N THR A 153 6.91 -30.55 -16.78
CA THR A 153 5.87 -29.75 -17.45
C THR A 153 4.50 -30.35 -17.18
N GLU A 154 4.39 -31.67 -17.25
CA GLU A 154 3.17 -32.41 -16.89
C GLU A 154 2.81 -32.16 -15.42
N ALA A 155 3.79 -32.28 -14.51
CA ALA A 155 3.62 -32.06 -13.08
C ALA A 155 3.12 -30.64 -12.75
N VAL A 156 3.76 -29.60 -13.32
CA VAL A 156 3.34 -28.21 -13.10
C VAL A 156 1.96 -27.95 -13.70
N SER A 157 1.70 -28.41 -14.93
CA SER A 157 0.39 -28.19 -15.59
C SER A 157 -0.74 -28.93 -14.87
N TYR A 158 -0.44 -30.07 -14.24
CA TYR A 158 -1.37 -30.77 -13.37
C TYR A 158 -1.67 -29.95 -12.12
N LEU A 159 -0.64 -29.47 -11.42
CA LEU A 159 -0.81 -28.68 -10.20
C LEU A 159 -1.52 -27.35 -10.49
N GLU A 160 -1.18 -26.63 -11.55
CA GLU A 160 -1.85 -25.38 -11.96
C GLU A 160 -3.36 -25.61 -12.15
N ARG A 161 -3.75 -26.65 -12.89
CA ARG A 161 -5.17 -27.02 -13.09
C ARG A 161 -5.87 -27.37 -11.78
N LYS A 162 -5.20 -28.10 -10.88
CA LYS A 162 -5.79 -28.47 -9.60
C LYS A 162 -5.94 -27.27 -8.68
N VAL A 163 -4.94 -26.39 -8.63
CA VAL A 163 -4.97 -25.17 -7.81
C VAL A 163 -6.10 -24.24 -8.26
N GLU A 164 -6.34 -24.10 -9.56
CA GLU A 164 -7.40 -23.26 -10.11
C GLU A 164 -8.81 -23.66 -9.62
N VAL A 165 -9.05 -24.95 -9.40
CA VAL A 165 -10.35 -25.49 -8.97
C VAL A 165 -10.39 -25.97 -7.52
N SER A 166 -9.30 -25.80 -6.77
CA SER A 166 -9.18 -26.29 -5.40
C SER A 166 -9.94 -25.41 -4.42
N ASP A 167 -10.61 -26.05 -3.46
CA ASP A 167 -11.12 -25.36 -2.29
C ASP A 167 -9.97 -24.79 -1.46
N ARG A 168 -10.25 -23.70 -0.73
CA ARG A 168 -9.26 -22.99 0.09
C ARG A 168 -8.49 -23.88 1.05
N GLU A 169 -9.16 -24.83 1.72
CA GLU A 169 -8.51 -25.70 2.70
C GLU A 169 -7.58 -26.73 2.03
N ILE A 170 -7.92 -27.17 0.82
CA ILE A 170 -7.03 -28.01 -0.01
C ILE A 170 -5.81 -27.21 -0.44
N ALA A 171 -6.00 -25.96 -0.89
CA ALA A 171 -4.89 -25.07 -1.23
C ALA A 171 -3.97 -24.78 -0.03
N ARG A 172 -4.53 -24.64 1.18
CA ARG A 172 -3.75 -24.49 2.42
C ARG A 172 -2.93 -25.73 2.77
N GLU A 173 -3.51 -26.91 2.66
CA GLU A 173 -2.81 -28.17 2.93
C GLU A 173 -1.76 -28.47 1.84
N LEU A 174 -1.99 -28.09 0.58
CA LEU A 174 -0.96 -28.11 -0.46
C LEU A 174 0.16 -27.10 -0.17
N LEU A 175 -0.19 -25.89 0.28
CA LEU A 175 0.78 -24.85 0.63
C LEU A 175 1.65 -25.28 1.83
N SER A 176 1.08 -25.96 2.82
CA SER A 176 1.83 -26.50 3.97
C SER A 176 2.87 -27.56 3.54
N ARG A 177 2.58 -28.28 2.44
CA ARG A 177 3.45 -29.28 1.83
C ARG A 177 4.28 -28.75 0.66
N PHE A 178 4.29 -27.44 0.42
CA PHE A 178 4.90 -26.87 -0.78
C PHE A 178 6.41 -27.13 -0.86
N VAL A 179 7.10 -27.27 0.27
CA VAL A 179 8.53 -27.66 0.28
C VAL A 179 8.72 -29.05 -0.34
N THR A 180 7.83 -29.99 -0.05
CA THR A 180 7.84 -31.33 -0.64
C THR A 180 7.47 -31.28 -2.13
N ILE A 181 6.44 -30.51 -2.50
CA ILE A 181 6.05 -30.28 -3.90
C ILE A 181 7.24 -29.73 -4.70
N LYS A 182 7.90 -28.69 -4.17
CA LYS A 182 9.08 -28.08 -4.78
C LYS A 182 10.21 -29.10 -4.96
N SER A 183 10.51 -29.93 -3.95
CA SER A 183 11.54 -30.98 -4.06
C SER A 183 11.23 -31.96 -5.20
N GLN A 184 9.98 -32.40 -5.31
CA GLN A 184 9.55 -33.32 -6.37
C GLN A 184 9.62 -32.68 -7.76
N LEU A 185 9.22 -31.41 -7.88
CA LEU A 185 9.38 -30.65 -9.11
C LEU A 185 10.86 -30.45 -9.47
N ASP A 186 11.72 -30.17 -8.49
CA ASP A 186 13.16 -30.03 -8.70
C ASP A 186 13.81 -31.37 -9.16
N GLU A 187 13.35 -32.51 -8.64
CA GLU A 187 13.79 -33.86 -9.06
C GLU A 187 13.41 -34.19 -10.50
N LEU A 188 12.21 -33.78 -10.94
CA LEU A 188 11.72 -33.95 -12.31
C LEU A 188 12.38 -32.95 -13.30
N ASN A 189 13.07 -31.93 -12.80
CA ASN A 189 13.67 -30.87 -13.60
C ASN A 189 15.11 -31.23 -14.02
N GLN A 190 15.23 -32.09 -15.05
CA GLN A 190 16.53 -32.57 -15.56
C GLN A 190 17.23 -31.63 -16.56
N GLY A 191 16.79 -30.37 -16.69
CA GLY A 191 17.29 -29.43 -17.69
C GLY A 191 18.61 -28.70 -17.35
N ASP A 192 19.23 -28.12 -18.38
CA ASP A 192 20.39 -27.21 -18.28
C ASP A 192 20.07 -25.92 -17.48
N SER A 193 21.10 -25.13 -17.16
CA SER A 193 20.99 -23.93 -16.30
C SER A 193 19.90 -22.92 -16.71
N VAL A 194 19.69 -22.72 -18.02
CA VAL A 194 18.65 -21.83 -18.56
C VAL A 194 17.25 -22.42 -18.36
N ALA A 195 17.08 -23.72 -18.59
CA ALA A 195 15.82 -24.42 -18.35
C ALA A 195 15.45 -24.39 -16.86
N ARG A 196 16.43 -24.55 -15.96
CA ARG A 196 16.20 -24.43 -14.50
C ARG A 196 15.73 -23.04 -14.07
N ALA A 197 16.23 -21.97 -14.69
CA ALA A 197 15.77 -20.61 -14.39
C ALA A 197 14.29 -20.40 -14.78
N MET A 198 13.88 -20.95 -15.93
CA MET A 198 12.47 -20.93 -16.35
C MET A 198 11.59 -21.80 -15.44
N SER A 199 12.04 -23.01 -15.09
CA SER A 199 11.33 -23.90 -14.15
C SER A 199 11.15 -23.26 -12.78
N ASN A 200 12.16 -22.59 -12.23
CA ASN A 200 12.06 -21.85 -10.97
C ASN A 200 11.01 -20.73 -11.02
N THR A 201 10.89 -20.06 -12.16
CA THR A 201 9.86 -19.02 -12.36
C THR A 201 8.46 -19.62 -12.31
N LYS A 202 8.25 -20.79 -12.94
CA LYS A 202 6.98 -21.52 -12.89
C LYS A 202 6.64 -22.03 -11.48
N VAL A 203 7.61 -22.62 -10.77
CA VAL A 203 7.43 -23.04 -9.36
C VAL A 203 7.04 -21.86 -8.49
N ARG A 204 7.66 -20.69 -8.72
CA ARG A 204 7.30 -19.46 -8.00
C ARG A 204 5.89 -18.98 -8.34
N SER A 205 5.48 -19.04 -9.60
CA SER A 205 4.09 -18.72 -9.99
C SER A 205 3.09 -19.62 -9.28
N LEU A 206 3.33 -20.94 -9.31
CA LEU A 206 2.48 -21.92 -8.64
C LEU A 206 2.38 -21.67 -7.13
N TYR A 207 3.49 -21.28 -6.49
CA TYR A 207 3.50 -20.89 -5.08
C TYR A 207 2.59 -19.67 -4.82
N GLU A 208 2.69 -18.63 -5.63
CA GLU A 208 1.86 -17.42 -5.48
C GLU A 208 0.38 -17.71 -5.78
N ASP A 209 0.07 -18.57 -6.76
CA ASP A 209 -1.29 -19.00 -7.06
C ASP A 209 -1.91 -19.83 -5.92
N LEU A 210 -1.14 -20.77 -5.35
CA LEU A 210 -1.54 -21.51 -4.14
C LEU A 210 -1.79 -20.57 -2.97
N LYS A 211 -0.88 -19.61 -2.75
CA LYS A 211 -1.00 -18.62 -1.68
C LYS A 211 -2.23 -17.74 -1.85
N ARG A 212 -2.55 -17.34 -3.09
CA ARG A 212 -3.77 -16.59 -3.41
C ARG A 212 -5.03 -17.41 -3.14
N THR A 213 -5.05 -18.67 -3.58
CA THR A 213 -6.21 -19.58 -3.43
C THR A 213 -6.42 -19.99 -1.97
N ALA A 214 -5.34 -20.09 -1.19
CA ALA A 214 -5.35 -20.40 0.23
C ALA A 214 -5.77 -19.21 1.13
N ALA A 215 -5.77 -17.99 0.59
CA ALA A 215 -6.03 -16.77 1.36
C ALA A 215 -7.52 -16.64 1.74
N ASP A 216 -7.77 -16.26 2.99
CA ASP A 216 -9.10 -15.83 3.44
C ASP A 216 -9.43 -14.42 2.91
N GLU A 217 -10.72 -14.07 2.80
CA GLU A 217 -11.14 -12.72 2.40
C GLU A 217 -10.51 -11.65 3.31
N LYS A 218 -10.41 -11.95 4.60
CA LYS A 218 -9.72 -11.09 5.58
C LYS A 218 -8.22 -10.96 5.31
N GLN A 219 -7.57 -11.99 4.77
CA GLN A 219 -6.17 -11.93 4.36
C GLN A 219 -6.02 -11.10 3.09
N VAL A 220 -6.88 -11.29 2.09
CA VAL A 220 -6.89 -10.49 0.87
C VAL A 220 -7.11 -9.01 1.19
N GLU A 221 -8.06 -8.71 2.07
CA GLU A 221 -8.31 -7.34 2.54
C GLU A 221 -7.09 -6.79 3.30
N ALA A 222 -6.48 -7.59 4.17
CA ALA A 222 -5.28 -7.19 4.91
C ALA A 222 -4.09 -6.91 3.99
N SER A 223 -3.80 -7.79 3.02
CA SER A 223 -2.75 -7.57 2.01
C SER A 223 -3.02 -6.32 1.18
N SER A 224 -4.28 -6.07 0.80
CA SER A 224 -4.68 -4.82 0.12
C SER A 224 -4.42 -3.59 0.99
N LYS A 225 -4.72 -3.64 2.29
CA LYS A 225 -4.43 -2.57 3.24
C LYS A 225 -2.93 -2.35 3.43
N ILE A 226 -2.12 -3.42 3.48
CA ILE A 226 -0.65 -3.32 3.56
C ILE A 226 -0.10 -2.60 2.33
N ALA A 227 -0.56 -2.97 1.13
CA ALA A 227 -0.15 -2.33 -0.11
C ALA A 227 -0.54 -0.85 -0.13
N LEU A 228 -1.75 -0.51 0.32
CA LEU A 228 -2.22 0.86 0.43
C LEU A 228 -1.40 1.70 1.42
N TYR A 229 -1.20 1.24 2.66
CA TYR A 229 -0.42 1.98 3.66
C TYR A 229 1.06 2.10 3.27
N SER A 230 1.62 1.09 2.61
CA SER A 230 2.96 1.18 2.03
C SER A 230 3.02 2.26 0.94
N ALA A 231 2.02 2.31 0.06
CA ALA A 231 1.93 3.34 -0.98
C ALA A 231 1.73 4.76 -0.41
N LEU A 232 0.95 4.90 0.67
CA LEU A 232 0.78 6.17 1.40
C LEU A 232 2.11 6.66 1.97
N ARG A 233 2.87 5.76 2.59
CA ARG A 233 4.21 6.04 3.13
C ARG A 233 5.19 6.45 2.03
N ASP A 234 5.11 5.85 0.85
CA ASP A 234 5.97 6.20 -0.28
C ASP A 234 5.59 7.54 -0.95
N HIS A 235 4.30 7.79 -1.18
CA HIS A 235 3.82 8.89 -2.03
C HIS A 235 3.69 10.24 -1.29
N ARG A 236 3.22 10.24 -0.04
CA ARG A 236 3.04 11.46 0.77
C ARG A 236 3.36 11.19 2.24
N ASN A 237 4.64 10.91 2.51
CA ASN A 237 5.10 10.87 3.90
C ASN A 237 5.14 12.25 4.57
N ASP A 238 4.98 13.35 3.81
CA ASP A 238 5.03 14.71 4.33
C ASP A 238 3.80 15.52 3.90
N ILE A 239 2.84 15.66 4.80
CA ILE A 239 1.65 16.50 4.61
C ILE A 239 1.93 17.97 4.91
N THR A 240 3.12 18.28 5.46
CA THR A 240 3.56 19.63 5.85
C THR A 240 4.49 20.28 4.82
N TRP A 241 4.71 19.64 3.67
CA TRP A 241 5.67 20.12 2.67
C TRP A 241 5.40 21.57 2.22
N LYS A 242 4.12 21.96 2.06
CA LYS A 242 3.73 23.34 1.72
C LYS A 242 4.18 24.34 2.79
N TRP A 243 4.00 23.99 4.06
CA TRP A 243 4.48 24.79 5.19
C TRP A 243 6.01 24.95 5.15
N ARG A 244 6.75 23.85 4.94
CA ARG A 244 8.22 23.89 4.86
C ARG A 244 8.70 24.78 3.71
N GLN A 245 8.09 24.67 2.53
CA GLN A 245 8.40 25.53 1.40
C GLN A 245 8.13 27.00 1.71
N LYS A 246 6.99 27.29 2.34
CA LYS A 246 6.61 28.64 2.76
C LYS A 246 7.58 29.22 3.79
N LYS A 247 7.97 28.44 4.79
CA LYS A 247 8.97 28.81 5.81
C LYS A 247 10.32 29.17 5.16
N ILE A 248 10.82 28.32 4.26
CA ILE A 248 12.06 28.58 3.51
C ILE A 248 11.93 29.87 2.68
N ALA A 249 10.80 30.08 2.00
CA ALA A 249 10.55 31.30 1.22
C ALA A 249 10.57 32.56 2.10
N MET A 250 10.00 32.52 3.31
CA MET A 250 10.02 33.63 4.26
C MET A 250 11.42 33.91 4.81
N GLU A 251 12.17 32.86 5.17
CA GLU A 251 13.55 32.98 5.65
C GLU A 251 14.50 33.53 4.57
N THR A 252 14.29 33.16 3.30
CA THR A 252 15.08 33.64 2.17
C THR A 252 14.72 35.07 1.75
N ALA A 253 13.44 35.46 1.81
CA ALA A 253 13.03 36.84 1.58
C ALA A 253 13.70 37.80 2.57
N LYS A 254 13.80 37.41 3.85
CA LYS A 254 14.48 38.19 4.90
C LYS A 254 15.97 38.43 4.62
N LYS A 255 16.65 37.50 3.94
CA LYS A 255 18.08 37.63 3.58
C LYS A 255 18.34 38.56 2.41
N ARG A 256 17.34 38.87 1.58
CA ARG A 256 17.47 39.76 0.42
C ARG A 256 17.10 41.22 0.72
N SER A 257 16.44 41.47 1.84
CA SER A 257 16.04 42.80 2.30
C SER A 257 17.05 43.44 3.29
N LEU A 258 18.15 42.75 3.56
CA LEU A 258 19.32 43.21 4.34
C LEU A 258 20.48 43.46 3.37
#